data_AF-A0A1B6Q808-F1
#
_entry.id   AF-A0A1B6Q808-F1
#
_cell.length_a   1.000
_cell.length_b   1.000
_cell.length_c   1.000
_cell.angle_alpha   90.00
_cell.angle_beta   90.00
_cell.angle_gamma   90.00
#
_symmetry.space_group_name_H-M   'P 1'
#
loop_
_entity.id
_entity.type
_entity.pdbx_description
1 polymer ?
#
loop_
_entity_poly.entity_id
_entity_poly.type
_entity_poly.pdbx_seq_one_letter_code
_entity_poly.pdbx_strand_id
1 'polypeptide(L)'
;MASNKKVMVLGLFALALFLVAHCTEAVHVCTMRNKFFHGPCMSNKNCAASCIQHRIGGGGYCSSRRQICKCTLQCWRKTRLAGITPTRGRDPLTPLDTPRMEVSN
;
A
#
# COMPACT_ATOMS: atom_id res chain seq x y z
N MET A 1 -34.37 -37.94 12.02
CA MET A 1 -33.42 -37.18 11.17
C MET A 1 -33.06 -35.87 11.86
N ALA A 2 -32.04 -35.84 12.73
CA ALA A 2 -31.75 -34.67 13.60
C ALA A 2 -30.32 -34.10 13.47
N SER A 3 -29.45 -34.74 12.68
CA SER A 3 -28.02 -34.39 12.57
C SER A 3 -27.70 -33.34 11.50
N ASN A 4 -28.59 -33.14 10.52
CA ASN A 4 -28.28 -32.37 9.30
C ASN A 4 -28.18 -30.85 9.53
N LYS A 5 -28.88 -30.31 10.54
CA LYS A 5 -28.84 -28.87 10.83
C LYS A 5 -27.47 -28.42 11.33
N LYS A 6 -26.83 -29.23 12.18
CA LYS A 6 -25.47 -28.93 12.70
C LYS A 6 -24.42 -29.02 11.59
N VAL A 7 -24.54 -30.03 10.73
CA VAL A 7 -23.66 -30.22 9.57
C VAL A 7 -23.81 -29.07 8.57
N MET A 8 -25.04 -28.62 8.31
CA MET A 8 -25.32 -27.49 7.43
C MET A 8 -24.74 -26.17 7.99
N VAL A 9 -24.89 -25.93 9.29
CA VAL A 9 -24.34 -24.74 9.96
C VAL A 9 -22.81 -24.75 9.93
N LEU A 10 -22.18 -25.89 10.21
CA LEU A 10 -20.72 -26.04 10.11
C LEU A 10 -20.22 -25.83 8.67
N GLY A 11 -20.95 -26.36 7.67
CA GLY A 11 -20.61 -26.18 6.25
C GLY A 11 -20.70 -24.72 5.80
N LEU A 12 -21.77 -24.00 6.19
CA LEU A 12 -21.92 -22.58 5.89
C LEU A 12 -20.85 -21.73 6.57
N PHE A 13 -20.50 -22.04 7.82
CA PHE A 13 -19.46 -21.34 8.55
C PHE A 13 -18.08 -21.53 7.90
N ALA A 14 -17.75 -22.78 7.52
CA ALA A 14 -16.51 -23.08 6.81
C ALA A 14 -16.43 -22.37 5.44
N LEU A 15 -17.53 -22.34 4.69
CA LEU A 15 -17.60 -21.64 3.40
C LEU A 15 -17.40 -20.13 3.57
N ALA A 16 -18.01 -19.53 4.58
CA ALA A 16 -17.85 -18.11 4.89
C ALA A 16 -16.39 -17.76 5.22
N LEU A 17 -15.72 -18.57 6.05
CA LEU A 17 -14.30 -18.38 6.37
C LEU A 17 -13.40 -18.52 5.13
N PHE A 18 -13.70 -19.48 4.26
CA PHE A 18 -12.96 -19.68 3.02
C PHE A 18 -13.06 -18.47 2.09
N LEU A 19 -14.26 -17.90 1.94
CA LEU A 19 -14.48 -16.69 1.14
C LEU A 19 -13.74 -15.49 1.74
N VAL A 20 -13.77 -15.30 3.06
CA VAL A 20 -13.04 -14.21 3.73
C VAL A 20 -11.52 -14.35 3.54
N ALA A 21 -10.98 -15.57 3.61
CA ALA A 21 -9.56 -15.82 3.38
C ALA A 21 -9.12 -15.55 1.92
N HIS A 22 -10.00 -15.80 0.95
CA HIS A 22 -9.71 -15.57 -0.47
C HIS A 22 -9.95 -14.14 -0.95
N CYS A 23 -10.79 -13.36 -0.25
CA CYS A 23 -11.07 -11.96 -0.61
C CYS A 23 -10.07 -10.94 -0.06
N THR A 24 -9.02 -11.36 0.67
CA THR A 24 -7.96 -10.43 1.05
C THR A 24 -7.06 -10.18 -0.15
N GLU A 25 -7.34 -9.13 -0.91
CA GLU A 25 -6.35 -8.58 -1.82
C GLU A 25 -5.12 -8.20 -1.01
N ALA A 26 -4.03 -8.93 -1.23
CA ALA A 26 -2.75 -8.61 -0.61
C ALA A 26 -2.29 -7.26 -1.18
N VAL A 27 -2.60 -6.17 -0.48
CA VAL A 27 -2.08 -4.84 -0.79
C VAL A 27 -0.56 -4.92 -0.71
N HIS A 28 0.11 -4.78 -1.86
CA HIS A 28 1.57 -4.78 -1.89
C HIS A 28 2.05 -3.47 -1.32
N VAL A 29 2.72 -3.52 -0.17
CA VAL A 29 3.30 -2.31 0.44
C VAL A 29 4.75 -2.17 -0.01
N CYS A 30 5.03 -1.06 -0.68
CA CYS A 30 6.35 -0.66 -1.13
C CYS A 30 6.99 0.27 -0.10
N THR A 31 8.32 0.23 -0.02
CA THR A 31 9.08 1.19 0.81
C THR A 31 10.04 2.00 -0.03
N MET A 32 10.07 3.32 0.17
CA MET A 32 11.03 4.23 -0.47
C MET A 32 11.75 5.07 0.59
N ARG A 33 13.03 5.40 0.38
CA ARG A 33 13.75 6.34 1.26
C ARG A 33 13.16 7.74 1.14
N ASN A 34 12.87 8.39 2.27
CA ASN A 34 12.51 9.80 2.30
C ASN A 34 13.77 10.66 2.08
N LYS A 35 13.79 11.47 1.01
CA LYS A 35 14.91 12.37 0.70
C LYS A 35 14.80 13.72 1.40
N PHE A 36 13.62 14.07 1.89
CA PHE A 36 13.33 15.32 2.59
C PHE A 36 13.47 15.20 4.11
N PHE A 37 13.66 13.97 4.61
CA PHE A 37 13.94 13.74 6.02
C PHE A 37 15.43 13.95 6.28
N HIS A 38 15.76 15.03 6.98
CA HIS A 38 17.14 15.39 7.30
C HIS A 38 17.58 14.84 8.67
N GLY A 39 18.82 14.39 8.74
CA GLY A 39 19.42 13.85 9.96
C GLY A 39 19.04 12.40 10.27
N PRO A 40 19.50 11.88 11.43
CA PRO A 40 19.22 10.54 11.87
C PRO A 40 17.73 10.36 12.22
N CYS A 41 17.13 9.29 11.71
CA CYS A 41 15.76 8.92 12.01
C CYS A 41 15.67 8.27 13.38
N MET A 42 15.18 9.04 14.36
CA MET A 42 15.01 8.63 15.76
C MET A 42 13.53 8.38 16.13
N SER A 43 12.58 8.83 15.31
CA SER A 43 11.15 8.75 15.58
C SER A 43 10.36 8.31 14.34
N ASN A 44 9.69 7.17 14.44
CA ASN A 44 8.79 6.68 13.39
C ASN A 44 7.67 7.69 13.11
N LYS A 45 7.16 8.35 14.16
CA LYS A 45 6.09 9.36 14.03
C LYS A 45 6.55 10.55 13.18
N ASN A 46 7.76 11.05 13.42
CA ASN A 46 8.30 12.18 12.65
C ASN A 46 8.57 11.77 11.20
N CYS A 47 9.09 10.55 10.99
CA CYS A 47 9.29 10.01 9.66
C CYS A 47 7.97 9.86 8.89
N ALA A 48 6.95 9.28 9.51
CA ALA A 48 5.62 9.13 8.91
C ALA A 48 4.97 10.48 8.58
N ALA A 49 5.03 11.45 9.50
CA ALA A 49 4.52 12.80 9.27
C ALA A 49 5.20 13.46 8.06
N SER A 50 6.53 13.36 7.96
CA SER A 50 7.29 13.88 6.80
C SER A 50 6.91 13.16 5.50
N CYS A 51 6.72 11.84 5.52
CA CYS A 51 6.27 11.09 4.35
C CYS A 51 4.91 11.55 3.82
N ILE A 52 3.98 11.86 4.72
CA ILE A 52 2.63 12.37 4.39
C ILE A 52 2.72 13.82 3.91
N GLN A 53 3.47 14.67 4.63
CA GLN A 53 3.65 16.09 4.31
C GLN A 53 4.23 16.30 2.90
N HIS A 54 5.20 15.46 2.50
CA HIS A 54 5.82 15.51 1.18
C HIS A 54 5.12 14.62 0.14
N ARG A 55 3.94 14.06 0.44
CA ARG A 55 3.13 13.21 -0.45
C ARG A 55 3.91 12.01 -1.04
N ILE A 56 4.83 11.43 -0.28
CA ILE A 56 5.65 10.28 -0.70
C ILE A 56 4.93 8.95 -0.41
N GLY A 57 4.19 8.90 0.70
CA GLY A 57 3.47 7.72 1.14
C GLY A 57 2.52 8.01 2.29
N GLY A 58 1.65 7.04 2.61
CA GLY A 58 0.66 7.15 3.68
C GLY A 58 1.21 6.89 5.09
N GLY A 59 2.50 6.58 5.20
CA GLY A 59 3.17 6.30 6.47
C GLY A 59 4.68 6.19 6.31
N GLY A 60 5.37 5.84 7.39
CA GLY A 60 6.82 5.64 7.36
C GLY A 60 7.40 5.15 8.67
N TYR A 61 8.64 4.67 8.61
CA TYR A 61 9.38 4.16 9.77
C TYR A 61 10.88 4.41 9.63
N CYS A 62 11.58 4.44 10.77
CA CYS A 62 13.03 4.54 10.84
C CYS A 62 13.66 3.16 10.68
N SER A 63 14.61 3.04 9.75
CA SER A 63 15.40 1.81 9.58
C SER A 63 16.49 1.73 10.65
N SER A 64 16.41 0.74 11.56
CA SER A 64 17.33 0.61 12.71
C SER A 64 18.80 0.53 12.33
N ARG A 65 19.14 -0.06 11.17
CA ARG A 65 20.55 -0.25 10.75
C ARG A 65 21.23 1.01 10.22
N ARG A 66 20.47 1.92 9.59
CA ARG A 66 21.05 3.09 8.90
C ARG A 66 20.49 4.42 9.41
N GLN A 67 19.56 4.37 10.35
CA GLN A 67 18.82 5.53 10.86
C GLN A 67 18.23 6.37 9.71
N ILE A 68 17.75 5.69 8.66
CA ILE A 68 17.15 6.32 7.48
C ILE A 68 15.63 6.23 7.61
N CYS A 69 14.94 7.34 7.32
CA CYS A 69 13.48 7.35 7.18
C CYS A 69 13.04 6.66 5.88
N LYS A 70 12.16 5.67 5.98
CA LYS A 70 11.52 4.98 4.86
C LYS A 70 10.03 5.23 4.88
N CYS A 71 9.47 5.69 3.76
CA CYS A 71 8.04 5.87 3.55
C CYS A 71 7.40 4.60 3.02
N THR A 72 6.18 4.31 3.47
CA THR A 72 5.35 3.20 2.98
C THR A 72 4.31 3.73 1.99
N LEU A 73 4.24 3.12 0.83
CA LEU A 73 3.25 3.43 -0.22
C LEU A 73 2.62 2.13 -0.74
N GLN A 74 1.41 2.21 -1.28
CA GLN A 74 0.83 1.07 -1.98
C GLN A 74 1.55 0.89 -3.31
N CYS A 75 2.24 -0.24 -3.50
CA CYS A 75 2.67 -0.65 -4.83
C CYS A 75 1.42 -1.03 -5.60
N TRP A 76 1.21 -0.39 -6.74
CA TRP A 76 0.30 -0.95 -7.72
C TRP A 76 1.06 -2.13 -8.32
N ARG A 77 0.64 -3.36 -8.00
CA ARG A 77 1.06 -4.51 -8.80
C ARG A 77 0.63 -4.17 -10.22
N LYS A 78 1.57 -3.81 -11.10
CA LYS A 78 1.46 -4.26 -12.48
C LYS A 78 1.42 -5.79 -12.35
N THR A 79 0.22 -6.36 -12.44
CA THR A 79 0.02 -7.77 -12.70
C THR A 79 1.07 -8.15 -13.72
N ARG A 80 2.02 -9.02 -13.36
CA ARG A 80 2.93 -9.60 -14.34
C ARG A 80 2.07 -10.48 -15.26
N LEU A 81 1.41 -9.87 -16.24
CA LEU A 81 1.33 -10.52 -17.54
C LEU A 81 2.80 -10.70 -17.94
N ALA A 82 3.20 -11.95 -18.04
CA ALA A 82 4.57 -12.35 -18.33
C ALA A 82 5.13 -11.55 -19.52
N GLY A 83 6.29 -10.91 -19.34
CA GLY A 83 7.13 -10.54 -20.48
C GLY A 83 7.61 -9.09 -20.60
N ILE A 84 7.34 -8.17 -19.68
CA ILE A 84 7.96 -6.83 -19.76
C ILE A 84 8.64 -6.48 -18.43
N THR A 85 9.96 -6.68 -18.42
CA THR A 85 10.89 -6.20 -17.39
C THR A 85 10.76 -4.68 -17.26
N PRO A 86 10.34 -4.11 -16.13
CA PRO A 86 10.40 -2.67 -15.94
C PRO A 86 11.85 -2.32 -15.63
N THR A 87 12.47 -1.60 -16.57
CA THR A 87 13.79 -1.02 -16.43
C THR A 87 13.84 -0.13 -15.20
N ARG A 88 14.92 -0.29 -14.45
CA ARG A 88 15.33 0.53 -13.32
C ARG A 88 15.61 1.95 -13.83
N GLY A 89 14.62 2.84 -13.84
CA GLY A 89 14.78 4.16 -14.45
C GLY A 89 13.69 5.14 -14.02
N ARG A 90 14.15 6.17 -13.31
CA ARG A 90 13.55 7.50 -13.14
C ARG A 90 12.75 7.91 -14.39
N ASP A 91 11.43 8.05 -14.27
CA ASP A 91 10.63 9.03 -15.02
C ASP A 91 9.35 9.39 -14.22
N PRO A 92 8.93 10.66 -14.23
CA PRO A 92 7.77 11.14 -13.48
C PRO A 92 6.48 10.79 -14.24
N LEU A 93 5.58 10.05 -13.59
CA LEU A 93 4.22 9.91 -14.11
C LEU A 93 3.49 11.23 -13.90
N THR A 94 3.30 11.93 -15.00
CA THR A 94 2.34 13.00 -15.25
C THR A 94 1.01 12.70 -14.54
N PRO A 95 0.38 13.69 -13.88
CA PRO A 95 -1.01 13.58 -13.45
C PRO A 95 -1.89 13.54 -14.70
N LEU A 96 -2.55 12.41 -14.95
CA LEU A 96 -3.69 12.38 -15.84
C LEU A 96 -4.91 12.84 -15.05
N ASP A 97 -5.70 13.68 -15.71
CA ASP A 97 -7.03 14.17 -15.33
C ASP A 97 -7.09 15.43 -14.48
N THR A 98 -6.91 16.55 -15.17
CA THR A 98 -7.63 17.80 -14.91
C THR A 98 -9.12 17.64 -15.23
N PRO A 99 -10.04 17.92 -14.29
CA PRO A 99 -11.28 18.58 -14.62
C PRO A 99 -11.06 20.10 -14.58
N ARG A 100 -11.16 20.70 -15.77
CA ARG A 100 -11.26 22.14 -16.01
C ARG A 100 -12.43 22.72 -15.21
N MET A 101 -12.14 23.56 -14.22
CA MET A 101 -13.07 24.60 -13.78
C MET A 101 -12.42 25.95 -14.07
N GLU A 102 -12.82 26.54 -15.19
CA GLU A 102 -12.73 27.98 -15.38
C GLU A 102 -13.65 28.63 -14.35
N VAL A 103 -13.09 29.49 -13.48
CA VAL A 103 -13.87 30.52 -12.80
C VAL A 103 -13.22 31.85 -13.15
N SER A 104 -13.92 32.56 -14.02
CA SER A 104 -13.77 33.99 -14.29
C SER A 104 -14.21 34.77 -13.06
N ASN A 105 -13.32 35.60 -12.50
CA ASN A 105 -13.54 37.04 -12.29
C ASN A 105 -12.21 37.71 -11.90
#